data_AF-A0AAV2KDX0-F1
#
_entry.id   AF-A0AAV2KDX0-F1
#
_cell.length_a   1.000
_cell.length_b   1.000
_cell.length_c   1.000
_cell.angle_alpha   90.00
_cell.angle_beta   90.00
_cell.angle_gamma   90.00
#
_symmetry.space_group_name_H-M   'P 1'
#
loop_
_entity.id
_entity.type
_entity.pdbx_description
1 polymer ?
#
loop_
_entity_poly.entity_id
_entity_poly.type
_entity_poly.pdbx_seq_one_letter_code
_entity_poly.pdbx_strand_id
1 'polypeptide(L)'
;MAADAQKNNNNAGKTSKKEPQPLVIAKTPAEEQRLKLEKLMRNPDKPAPIPDRPKEWNPRAPPEFVRDVMGSSAGAGSGEFHVYRHLRRREYQRQDFLDKMSVVHNKNEKYMEKLEKNKQAADERTAKRRKKREKLKQKKLAAKKAKEEAKNKNDAGSDEKSSNSSEDEEDEEREADDDAEVPSFIMGKK
;
A
#
# COMPACT_ATOMS: atom_id res chain seq x y z
N MET A 1 14.57 -48.59 15.21
CA MET A 1 14.99 -47.25 15.68
C MET A 1 13.72 -46.41 15.80
N ALA A 2 13.11 -46.38 16.98
CA ALA A 2 11.89 -45.61 17.25
C ALA A 2 12.30 -44.22 17.74
N ALA A 3 11.79 -43.17 17.09
CA ALA A 3 12.04 -41.78 17.48
C ALA A 3 11.01 -41.36 18.53
N ASP A 4 11.47 -41.15 19.76
CA ASP A 4 10.68 -40.59 20.85
C ASP A 4 10.31 -39.13 20.56
N ALA A 5 9.02 -38.89 20.37
CA ALA A 5 8.47 -37.55 20.23
C ALA A 5 8.50 -36.84 21.59
N GLN A 6 9.38 -35.86 21.73
CA GLN A 6 9.43 -34.96 22.88
C GLN A 6 8.13 -34.14 22.96
N LYS A 7 7.22 -34.55 23.84
CA LYS A 7 6.10 -33.74 24.30
C LYS A 7 6.66 -32.53 25.06
N ASN A 8 6.64 -31.36 24.43
CA ASN A 8 6.89 -30.07 25.09
C ASN A 8 5.75 -29.77 26.06
N ASN A 9 5.88 -30.25 27.30
CA ASN A 9 5.03 -29.91 28.43
C ASN A 9 5.35 -28.49 28.92
N ASN A 10 4.94 -27.47 28.15
CA ASN A 10 4.94 -26.08 28.61
C ASN A 10 3.73 -25.81 29.52
N ASN A 11 3.59 -26.58 30.60
CA ASN A 11 2.65 -26.32 31.68
C ASN A 11 3.42 -25.98 32.96
N ALA A 12 4.35 -25.02 32.86
CA ALA A 12 5.02 -24.41 33.99
C ALA A 12 4.39 -23.03 34.21
N GLY A 13 3.71 -22.86 35.34
CA GLY A 13 3.12 -21.58 35.74
C GLY A 13 1.64 -21.68 36.09
N LYS A 14 1.33 -22.37 37.19
CA LYS A 14 0.05 -22.27 37.88
C LYS A 14 -0.10 -20.79 38.30
N THR A 15 -0.78 -20.00 37.48
CA THR A 15 -0.92 -18.54 37.67
C THR A 15 -1.43 -18.25 39.07
N SER A 16 -0.70 -17.44 39.82
CA SER A 16 -1.09 -16.91 41.12
C SER A 16 -2.55 -16.43 41.07
N LYS A 17 -3.32 -16.81 42.10
CA LYS A 17 -4.74 -16.50 42.30
C LYS A 17 -5.03 -15.07 41.81
N LYS A 18 -5.92 -14.94 40.82
CA LYS A 18 -6.34 -13.63 40.30
C LYS A 18 -7.12 -12.92 41.40
N GLU A 19 -6.50 -11.96 42.07
CA GLU A 19 -7.21 -11.04 42.95
C GLU A 19 -8.36 -10.38 42.18
N PRO A 20 -9.60 -10.40 42.73
CA PRO A 20 -10.77 -9.82 42.08
C PRO A 20 -10.60 -8.31 41.99
N GLN A 21 -10.48 -7.80 40.75
CA GLN A 21 -10.39 -6.38 40.49
C GLN A 21 -11.80 -5.78 40.41
N PRO A 22 -12.03 -4.56 40.95
CA PRO A 22 -13.30 -3.87 40.77
C PRO A 22 -13.52 -3.59 39.27
N LEU A 23 -14.76 -3.73 38.82
CA LEU A 23 -15.13 -3.47 37.44
C LEU A 23 -15.09 -1.96 37.19
N VAL A 24 -13.94 -1.45 36.70
CA VAL A 24 -13.79 -0.03 36.33
C VAL A 24 -14.29 0.15 34.90
N ILE A 25 -15.39 0.88 34.74
CA ILE A 25 -15.89 1.29 33.44
C ILE A 25 -15.05 2.48 32.97
N ALA A 26 -14.34 2.32 31.85
CA ALA A 26 -13.57 3.41 31.25
C ALA A 26 -14.50 4.52 30.76
N LYS A 27 -14.23 5.77 31.16
CA LYS A 27 -14.96 6.97 30.71
C LYS A 27 -14.24 7.67 29.57
N THR A 28 -12.91 7.49 29.47
CA THR A 28 -12.06 8.10 28.45
C THR A 28 -11.30 7.02 27.65
N PRO A 29 -10.91 7.30 26.39
CA PRO A 29 -10.09 6.36 25.60
C PRO A 29 -8.72 6.11 26.25
N ALA A 30 -8.18 7.10 26.97
CA ALA A 30 -6.95 6.96 27.74
C ALA A 30 -7.12 5.93 28.88
N GLU A 31 -8.25 5.95 29.59
CA GLU A 31 -8.55 4.95 30.63
C GLU A 31 -8.70 3.53 30.04
N GLU A 32 -9.30 3.38 28.86
CA GLU A 32 -9.41 2.07 28.20
C GLU A 32 -8.03 1.49 27.86
N GLN A 33 -7.14 2.33 27.33
CA GLN A 33 -5.75 1.95 27.07
C GLN A 33 -5.00 1.62 28.36
N ARG A 34 -5.19 2.42 29.42
CA ARG A 34 -4.60 2.16 30.74
C ARG A 34 -5.01 0.80 31.28
N LEU A 35 -6.30 0.45 31.24
CA LEU A 35 -6.80 -0.86 31.69
C LEU A 35 -6.25 -2.02 30.85
N LYS A 36 -6.13 -1.86 29.53
CA LYS A 36 -5.49 -2.86 28.65
C LYS A 36 -4.01 -3.02 28.97
N LEU A 37 -3.30 -1.92 29.24
CA LEU A 37 -1.89 -1.91 29.62
C LEU A 37 -1.70 -2.58 30.97
N GLU A 38 -2.47 -2.22 32.00
CA GLU A 38 -2.45 -2.86 33.33
C GLU A 38 -2.67 -4.38 33.22
N LYS A 39 -3.59 -4.82 32.35
CA LYS A 39 -3.83 -6.24 32.08
C LYS A 39 -2.64 -6.95 31.44
N LEU A 40 -1.92 -6.28 30.53
CA LEU A 40 -0.71 -6.82 29.90
C LEU A 40 0.46 -6.85 30.90
N MET A 41 0.67 -5.77 31.65
CA MET A 41 1.73 -5.65 32.65
C MET A 41 1.55 -6.57 33.86
N ARG A 42 0.34 -7.11 34.08
CA ARG A 42 0.09 -8.13 35.11
C ARG A 42 0.88 -9.42 34.87
N ASN A 43 1.26 -9.72 33.63
CA ASN A 43 2.13 -10.86 33.31
C ASN A 43 3.15 -10.43 32.23
N PRO A 44 4.26 -9.78 32.61
CA PRO A 44 5.23 -9.26 31.65
C PRO A 44 5.98 -10.37 30.90
N ASP A 45 6.13 -11.56 31.50
CA ASP A 45 6.82 -12.70 30.89
C ASP A 45 6.01 -13.37 29.76
N LYS A 46 4.69 -13.11 29.68
CA LYS A 46 3.84 -13.69 28.65
C LYS A 46 3.89 -12.81 27.41
N PRO A 47 4.31 -13.33 26.23
CA PRO A 47 4.30 -12.54 25.01
C PRO A 47 2.87 -12.09 24.68
N ALA A 48 2.74 -10.82 24.28
CA ALA A 48 1.46 -10.25 23.89
C ALA A 48 0.95 -10.96 22.61
N PRO A 49 -0.32 -11.41 22.57
CA PRO A 49 -0.88 -12.02 21.37
C PRO A 49 -1.14 -10.93 20.33
N ILE A 50 -0.23 -10.77 19.39
CA ILE A 50 -0.42 -9.94 18.19
C ILE A 50 -1.15 -10.81 17.17
N PRO A 51 -2.38 -10.45 16.76
CA PRO A 51 -3.10 -11.23 15.75
C PRO A 51 -2.38 -11.14 14.40
N ASP A 52 -2.19 -12.28 13.76
CA ASP A 52 -1.78 -12.32 12.36
C ASP A 52 -2.89 -11.76 11.45
N ARG A 53 -2.52 -11.39 10.22
CA ARG A 53 -3.49 -10.91 9.22
C ARG A 53 -4.65 -11.90 9.11
N PRO A 54 -5.92 -11.44 9.18
CA PRO A 54 -7.06 -12.33 9.04
C PRO A 54 -6.99 -13.06 7.70
N LYS A 55 -7.08 -14.39 7.75
CA LYS A 55 -7.07 -15.22 6.54
C LYS A 55 -8.36 -15.00 5.77
N GLU A 56 -8.24 -14.69 4.49
CA GLU A 56 -9.39 -14.59 3.59
C GLU A 56 -10.09 -15.95 3.48
N TRP A 57 -11.43 -15.92 3.42
CA TRP A 57 -12.22 -17.14 3.26
C TRP A 57 -11.98 -17.69 1.85
N ASN A 58 -11.52 -18.93 1.76
CA ASN A 58 -11.29 -19.64 0.50
C ASN A 58 -12.22 -20.88 0.46
N PRO A 59 -12.94 -21.17 -0.64
CA PRO A 59 -13.66 -22.42 -0.80
C PRO A 59 -12.76 -23.62 -0.45
N ARG A 60 -13.32 -24.58 0.28
CA ARG A 60 -12.58 -25.81 0.60
C ARG A 60 -12.34 -26.58 -0.69
N ALA A 61 -11.12 -27.09 -0.85
CA ALA A 61 -10.79 -27.97 -1.96
C ALA A 61 -11.75 -29.19 -1.95
N PRO A 62 -12.20 -29.64 -3.14
CA PRO A 62 -13.00 -30.86 -3.22
C PRO A 62 -12.19 -32.06 -2.69
N PRO A 63 -12.83 -33.01 -2.00
CA PRO A 63 -12.15 -34.24 -1.60
C PRO A 63 -11.70 -35.01 -2.83
N GLU A 64 -10.51 -35.59 -2.78
CA GLU A 64 -9.92 -36.34 -3.89
C GLU A 64 -10.74 -37.61 -4.23
N PHE A 65 -11.08 -38.39 -3.20
CA PHE A 65 -11.84 -39.63 -3.34
C PHE A 65 -13.14 -39.57 -2.55
N VAL A 66 -14.24 -39.85 -3.23
CA VAL A 66 -15.54 -40.12 -2.62
C VAL A 66 -15.67 -41.62 -2.44
N ARG A 67 -15.82 -42.10 -1.20
CA ARG A 67 -15.79 -43.53 -0.86
C ARG A 67 -17.17 -44.18 -0.87
N ASP A 68 -18.20 -43.36 -0.75
CA ASP A 68 -19.61 -43.71 -0.57
C ASP A 68 -20.41 -43.59 -1.87
N VAL A 69 -19.75 -43.72 -3.02
CA VAL A 69 -20.42 -43.68 -4.34
C VAL A 69 -21.20 -44.98 -4.56
N MET A 70 -22.52 -44.86 -4.63
CA MET A 70 -23.40 -45.96 -5.03
C MET A 70 -23.35 -46.19 -6.56
N GLY A 71 -23.65 -47.40 -7.02
CA GLY A 71 -23.55 -47.77 -8.44
C GLY A 71 -24.37 -46.87 -9.38
N SER A 72 -23.90 -46.68 -10.61
CA SER A 72 -24.47 -45.70 -11.56
C SER A 72 -25.92 -45.96 -11.97
N SER A 73 -26.39 -47.21 -11.90
CA SER A 73 -27.76 -47.60 -12.20
C SER A 73 -28.64 -47.74 -10.95
N ALA A 74 -28.12 -47.41 -9.77
CA ALA A 74 -28.89 -47.46 -8.53
C ALA A 74 -29.92 -46.33 -8.49
N GLY A 75 -31.08 -46.59 -7.88
CA GLY A 75 -32.16 -45.61 -7.75
C GLY A 75 -31.82 -44.46 -6.78
N ALA A 76 -32.67 -43.44 -6.75
CA ALA A 76 -32.51 -42.31 -5.82
C ALA A 76 -32.73 -42.78 -4.36
N GLY A 77 -31.66 -42.74 -3.57
CA GLY A 77 -31.72 -43.02 -2.13
C GLY A 77 -32.30 -41.83 -1.33
N SER A 78 -32.71 -42.09 -0.08
CA SER A 78 -33.25 -41.05 0.81
C SER A 78 -32.23 -39.95 1.17
N GLY A 79 -30.93 -40.25 1.12
CA GLY A 79 -29.85 -39.31 1.40
C GLY A 79 -29.42 -38.45 0.20
N GLU A 80 -29.80 -38.81 -1.03
CA GLU A 80 -29.28 -38.19 -2.25
C GLU A 80 -29.66 -36.70 -2.35
N PHE A 81 -30.87 -36.35 -1.89
CA PHE A 81 -31.31 -34.95 -1.81
C PHE A 81 -30.38 -34.08 -0.94
N HIS A 82 -29.90 -34.61 0.19
CA HIS A 82 -29.00 -33.87 1.07
C HIS A 82 -27.59 -33.78 0.50
N VAL A 83 -27.12 -34.82 -0.19
CA VAL A 83 -25.85 -34.77 -0.93
C VAL A 83 -25.89 -33.65 -1.97
N TYR A 84 -26.93 -33.60 -2.82
CA TYR A 84 -27.12 -32.52 -3.79
C TYR A 84 -27.22 -31.14 -3.13
N ARG A 85 -27.99 -31.00 -2.03
CA ARG A 85 -28.11 -29.73 -1.29
C ARG A 85 -26.75 -29.22 -0.81
N HIS A 86 -25.90 -30.09 -0.26
CA HIS A 86 -24.56 -29.73 0.21
C HIS A 86 -23.61 -29.42 -0.95
N LEU A 87 -23.66 -30.20 -2.03
CA LEU A 87 -22.87 -29.99 -3.24
C LEU A 87 -23.21 -28.66 -3.90
N ARG A 88 -24.50 -28.38 -4.12
CA ARG A 88 -24.99 -27.13 -4.71
C ARG A 88 -24.59 -25.91 -3.90
N ARG A 89 -24.73 -25.98 -2.56
CA ARG A 89 -24.31 -24.89 -1.68
C ARG A 89 -22.79 -24.66 -1.78
N ARG A 90 -21.99 -25.72 -1.76
CA ARG A 90 -20.52 -25.64 -1.90
C ARG A 90 -20.15 -25.02 -3.25
N GLU A 91 -20.83 -25.42 -4.32
CA GLU A 91 -20.55 -24.93 -5.67
C GLU A 91 -20.93 -23.46 -5.85
N TYR A 92 -22.09 -23.03 -5.35
CA TYR A 92 -22.45 -21.61 -5.37
C TYR A 92 -21.49 -20.75 -4.56
N GLN A 93 -21.08 -21.20 -3.38
CA GLN A 93 -20.07 -20.50 -2.60
C GLN A 93 -18.73 -20.40 -3.33
N ARG A 94 -18.34 -21.45 -4.07
CA ARG A 94 -17.13 -21.46 -4.91
C ARG A 94 -17.26 -20.46 -6.06
N GLN A 95 -18.37 -20.49 -6.79
CA GLN A 95 -18.63 -19.60 -7.91
C GLN A 95 -18.65 -18.13 -7.48
N ASP A 96 -19.41 -17.81 -6.42
CA ASP A 96 -19.47 -16.46 -5.83
C ASP A 96 -18.08 -15.95 -5.43
N PHE A 97 -17.21 -16.83 -4.91
CA PHE A 97 -15.85 -16.48 -4.55
C PHE A 97 -14.99 -16.17 -5.77
N LEU A 98 -15.04 -16.99 -6.83
CA LEU A 98 -14.33 -16.74 -8.07
C LEU A 98 -14.77 -15.41 -8.70
N ASP A 99 -16.08 -15.16 -8.73
CA ASP A 99 -16.65 -13.93 -9.29
C ASP A 99 -16.19 -12.71 -8.49
N LYS A 100 -16.22 -12.76 -7.15
CA LYS A 100 -15.72 -11.67 -6.30
C LYS A 100 -14.22 -11.45 -6.48
N MET A 101 -13.42 -12.51 -6.52
CA MET A 101 -11.98 -12.41 -6.70
C MET A 101 -11.62 -11.81 -8.06
N SER A 102 -12.28 -12.24 -9.14
CA SER A 102 -12.05 -11.67 -10.47
C SER A 102 -12.40 -10.17 -10.52
N VAL A 103 -13.51 -9.77 -9.90
CA VAL A 103 -13.90 -8.34 -9.83
C VAL A 103 -12.88 -7.52 -9.04
N VAL A 104 -12.41 -8.03 -7.90
CA VAL A 104 -11.39 -7.35 -7.09
C VAL A 104 -10.07 -7.24 -7.84
N HIS A 105 -9.62 -8.33 -8.47
CA HIS A 105 -8.39 -8.37 -9.25
C HIS A 105 -8.43 -7.37 -10.41
N ASN A 106 -9.47 -7.42 -11.24
CA ASN A 106 -9.65 -6.49 -12.37
C ASN A 106 -9.69 -5.02 -11.92
N LYS A 107 -10.28 -4.73 -10.75
CA LYS A 107 -10.31 -3.36 -10.19
C LYS A 107 -8.91 -2.93 -9.72
N ASN A 108 -8.18 -3.83 -9.07
CA ASN A 108 -6.84 -3.55 -8.58
C ASN A 108 -5.87 -3.33 -9.75
N GLU A 109 -5.92 -4.15 -10.80
CA GLU A 109 -5.09 -3.97 -12.00
C GLU A 109 -5.35 -2.61 -12.66
N LYS A 110 -6.61 -2.28 -12.91
CA LYS A 110 -6.99 -0.96 -13.45
C LYS A 110 -6.53 0.21 -12.57
N TYR A 111 -6.58 0.03 -11.26
CA TYR A 111 -6.10 1.04 -10.31
C TYR A 111 -4.58 1.21 -10.38
N MET A 112 -3.82 0.11 -10.40
CA MET A 112 -2.36 0.15 -10.52
C MET A 112 -1.92 0.76 -11.85
N GLU A 113 -2.53 0.35 -12.96
CA GLU A 113 -2.28 0.97 -14.28
C GLU A 113 -2.54 2.49 -14.26
N LYS A 114 -3.63 2.92 -13.61
CA LYS A 114 -3.94 4.35 -13.49
C LYS A 114 -2.90 5.10 -12.66
N LEU A 115 -2.44 4.51 -11.56
CA LEU A 115 -1.37 5.10 -10.75
C LEU A 115 -0.06 5.20 -11.53
N GLU A 116 0.31 4.17 -12.27
CA GLU A 116 1.53 4.15 -13.09
C GLU A 116 1.47 5.20 -14.20
N LYS A 117 0.35 5.30 -14.92
CA LYS A 117 0.12 6.34 -15.95
C LYS A 117 0.23 7.75 -15.36
N ASN A 118 -0.38 7.98 -14.20
CA ASN A 118 -0.31 9.28 -13.52
C ASN A 118 1.12 9.62 -13.08
N LYS A 119 1.86 8.62 -12.57
CA LYS A 119 3.26 8.78 -12.18
C LYS A 119 4.14 9.11 -13.39
N GLN A 120 3.99 8.37 -14.49
CA GLN A 120 4.71 8.64 -15.74
C GLN A 120 4.41 10.03 -16.28
N ALA A 121 3.14 10.44 -16.33
CA ALA A 121 2.76 11.78 -16.78
C ALA A 121 3.37 12.89 -15.89
N ALA A 122 3.40 12.69 -14.57
CA ALA A 122 4.03 13.63 -13.64
C ALA A 122 5.56 13.68 -13.82
N ASP A 123 6.20 12.53 -14.04
CA ASP A 123 7.64 12.42 -14.26
C ASP A 123 8.05 13.04 -15.61
N GLU A 124 7.25 12.85 -16.67
CA GLU A 124 7.46 13.48 -17.98
C GLU A 124 7.35 15.00 -17.92
N ARG A 125 6.30 15.52 -17.27
CA ARG A 125 6.13 16.96 -17.02
C ARG A 125 7.30 17.52 -16.22
N THR A 126 7.70 16.82 -15.17
CA THR A 126 8.83 17.21 -14.31
C THR A 126 10.17 17.16 -15.06
N ALA A 127 10.39 16.15 -15.90
CA ALA A 127 11.60 15.99 -16.70
C ALA A 127 11.68 17.07 -17.78
N LYS A 128 10.59 17.42 -18.46
CA LYS A 128 10.53 18.54 -19.42
C LYS A 128 10.91 19.86 -18.73
N ARG A 129 10.29 20.17 -17.58
CA ARG A 129 10.61 21.38 -16.78
C ARG A 129 12.04 21.35 -16.21
N ARG A 130 12.57 20.18 -15.83
CA ARG A 130 13.96 20.02 -15.36
C ARG A 130 14.96 20.27 -16.49
N LYS A 131 14.77 19.67 -17.67
CA LYS A 131 15.62 19.88 -18.86
C LYS A 131 15.66 21.35 -19.28
N LYS A 132 14.52 22.06 -19.28
CA LYS A 132 14.48 23.51 -19.55
C LYS A 132 15.35 24.30 -18.55
N ARG A 133 15.22 24.02 -17.25
CA ARG A 133 16.03 24.68 -16.19
C ARG A 133 17.53 24.34 -16.29
N GLU A 134 17.89 23.12 -16.64
CA GLU A 134 19.28 22.70 -16.82
C GLU A 134 19.94 23.42 -18.00
N LYS A 135 19.25 23.53 -19.15
CA LYS A 135 19.73 24.31 -20.30
C LYS A 135 19.97 25.78 -19.93
N LEU A 136 19.03 26.41 -19.20
CA LEU A 136 19.19 27.77 -18.69
C LEU A 136 20.38 27.91 -17.73
N LYS A 137 20.58 26.95 -16.82
CA LYS A 137 21.75 26.93 -15.92
C LYS A 137 23.06 26.80 -16.71
N GLN A 138 23.12 25.92 -17.70
CA GLN A 138 24.30 25.75 -18.55
C GLN A 138 24.62 27.02 -19.35
N LYS A 139 23.62 27.67 -19.96
CA LYS A 139 23.80 28.96 -20.64
C LYS A 139 24.34 30.05 -19.69
N LYS A 140 23.77 30.17 -18.48
CA LYS A 140 24.25 31.13 -17.46
C LYS A 140 25.67 30.85 -17.00
N LEU A 141 26.05 29.58 -16.82
CA LEU A 141 27.42 29.20 -16.45
C LEU A 141 28.41 29.47 -17.59
N ALA A 142 28.04 29.17 -18.84
CA ALA A 142 28.86 29.48 -20.01
C ALA A 142 29.07 30.99 -20.17
N ALA A 143 28.02 31.80 -20.01
CA ALA A 143 28.13 33.26 -20.05
C ALA A 143 29.02 33.83 -18.92
N LYS A 144 28.96 33.26 -17.71
CA LYS A 144 29.86 33.63 -16.61
C LYS A 144 31.32 33.29 -16.93
N LYS A 145 31.59 32.08 -17.42
CA LYS A 145 32.94 31.67 -17.84
C LYS A 145 33.49 32.55 -18.96
N ALA A 146 32.68 32.85 -19.97
CA ALA A 146 33.06 33.76 -21.06
C ALA A 146 33.37 35.18 -20.54
N LYS A 147 32.60 35.69 -19.57
CA LYS A 147 32.90 36.97 -18.91
C LYS A 147 34.17 36.93 -18.06
N GLU A 148 34.43 35.85 -17.34
CA GLU A 148 35.68 35.66 -16.58
C GLU A 148 36.90 35.53 -17.51
N GLU A 149 36.79 34.81 -18.63
CA GLU A 149 37.85 34.73 -19.65
C GLU A 149 38.08 36.07 -20.35
N ALA A 150 37.02 36.82 -20.66
CA ALA A 150 37.14 38.18 -21.20
C ALA A 150 37.79 39.13 -20.18
N LYS A 151 37.47 39.00 -18.88
CA LYS A 151 38.07 39.80 -17.82
C LYS A 151 39.55 39.45 -17.58
N ASN A 152 39.92 38.17 -17.68
CA ASN A 152 41.32 37.73 -17.60
C ASN A 152 42.14 38.09 -18.85
N LYS A 153 41.51 38.23 -20.03
CA LYS A 153 42.17 38.75 -21.24
C LYS A 153 42.29 40.28 -21.24
N ASN A 154 41.40 40.99 -20.57
CA ASN A 154 41.41 42.46 -20.45
C ASN A 154 42.17 43.00 -19.22
N ASP A 155 42.93 42.15 -18.49
CA ASP A 155 43.99 42.64 -17.58
C ASP A 155 45.23 43.14 -18.36
N ALA A 156 45.14 43.19 -19.69
CA ALA A 156 46.01 43.97 -20.57
C ALA A 156 45.18 45.02 -21.34
N GLY A 157 44.52 45.92 -20.61
CA GLY A 157 44.20 47.26 -21.13
C GLY A 157 42.74 47.58 -21.42
N SER A 158 42.35 48.74 -20.88
CA SER A 158 41.26 49.64 -21.30
C SER A 158 39.83 49.23 -20.96
N ASP A 159 39.28 49.99 -19.99
CA ASP A 159 37.90 50.46 -19.95
C ASP A 159 37.36 50.72 -21.37
N GLU A 160 36.18 50.16 -21.69
CA GLU A 160 35.09 50.92 -22.31
C GLU A 160 33.80 50.09 -22.42
N LYS A 161 32.69 50.82 -22.27
CA LYS A 161 31.30 50.37 -22.26
C LYS A 161 30.93 49.54 -23.50
N SER A 162 30.19 48.46 -23.27
CA SER A 162 29.39 47.81 -24.31
C SER A 162 28.08 47.32 -23.72
N SER A 163 27.04 48.13 -23.91
CA SER A 163 25.64 47.74 -23.83
C SER A 163 25.38 46.67 -24.89
N ASN A 164 25.11 45.44 -24.49
CA ASN A 164 24.64 44.42 -25.42
C ASN A 164 23.25 43.96 -24.98
N SER A 165 22.27 44.50 -25.70
CA SER A 165 20.90 43.99 -25.78
C SER A 165 20.98 42.51 -26.09
N SER A 166 20.43 41.67 -25.21
CA SER A 166 20.09 40.31 -25.56
C SER A 166 18.58 40.26 -25.54
N GLU A 167 17.97 40.58 -26.68
CA GLU A 167 16.65 40.09 -27.07
C GLU A 167 16.57 38.60 -26.70
N ASP A 168 15.87 38.34 -25.59
CA ASP A 168 15.39 37.03 -25.21
C ASP A 168 14.20 36.80 -26.15
N GLU A 169 14.41 36.07 -27.24
CA GLU A 169 13.31 35.64 -28.09
C GLU A 169 12.36 34.79 -27.23
N GLU A 170 11.24 35.42 -26.89
CA GLU A 170 10.04 34.86 -26.31
C GLU A 170 9.55 33.71 -27.19
N ASP A 171 10.05 32.52 -26.91
CA ASP A 171 9.48 31.25 -27.36
C ASP A 171 8.19 31.01 -26.55
N GLU A 172 7.20 31.88 -26.79
CA GLU A 172 5.80 31.79 -26.39
C GLU A 172 5.10 30.64 -27.16
N GLU A 173 5.65 29.43 -27.11
CA GLU A 173 4.83 28.24 -27.31
C GLU A 173 4.01 27.99 -26.05
N ARG A 174 2.91 28.75 -25.97
CA ARG A 174 1.68 28.55 -25.19
C ARG A 174 1.84 27.55 -24.05
N GLU A 175 2.02 28.13 -22.85
CA GLU A 175 1.52 27.61 -21.58
C GLU A 175 0.20 26.86 -21.80
N ALA A 176 0.27 25.55 -22.00
CA ALA A 176 -0.90 24.69 -21.93
C ALA A 176 -1.23 24.60 -20.45
N ASP A 177 -2.06 25.54 -20.01
CA ASP A 177 -2.84 25.56 -18.78
C ASP A 177 -2.12 24.96 -17.57
N ASP A 178 -1.49 25.83 -16.78
CA ASP A 178 -1.11 25.54 -15.40
C ASP A 178 -2.37 25.15 -14.60
N ASP A 179 -2.72 23.86 -14.67
CA ASP A 179 -3.72 23.16 -13.85
C ASP A 179 -3.28 23.09 -12.36
N ALA A 180 -2.39 23.99 -11.95
CA ALA A 180 -1.89 24.20 -10.61
C ALA A 180 -2.71 25.25 -9.84
N GLU A 181 -3.70 25.90 -10.46
CA GLU A 181 -4.48 26.98 -9.83
C GLU A 181 -5.55 26.50 -8.85
N VAL A 182 -5.89 25.21 -8.81
CA VAL A 182 -6.87 24.71 -7.84
C VAL A 182 -6.17 23.90 -6.75
N PRO A 183 -5.76 24.52 -5.62
CA PRO A 183 -5.34 23.77 -4.45
C PRO A 183 -6.49 22.87 -3.99
N SER A 184 -6.31 21.55 -4.14
CA SER A 184 -7.28 20.51 -3.79
C SER A 184 -7.54 20.37 -2.29
N PHE A 185 -6.98 21.26 -1.46
CA PHE A 185 -7.13 21.30 -0.02
C PHE A 185 -7.75 22.63 0.41
N ILE A 186 -9.08 22.68 0.46
CA ILE A 186 -9.80 23.73 1.17
C ILE A 186 -9.63 23.44 2.66
N MET A 187 -8.65 24.08 3.28
CA MET A 187 -8.49 24.05 4.74
C MET A 187 -9.73 24.76 5.32
N GLY A 188 -10.69 23.98 5.79
CA GLY A 188 -11.90 24.48 6.43
C GLY A 188 -11.54 25.49 7.50
N LYS A 189 -11.92 26.75 7.27
CA LYS A 189 -11.83 27.82 8.27
C LYS A 189 -12.73 27.41 9.44
N LYS A 190 -12.17 27.36 10.64
CA LYS A 190 -12.91 27.26 11.91
C LYS A 190 -13.92 28.39 12.04
#